data_AF-A0AAE1S8E7-F1
#
_entry.id   AF-A0AAE1S8E7-F1
#
_cell.length_a   1.000
_cell.length_b   1.000
_cell.length_c   1.000
_cell.angle_alpha   90.00
_cell.angle_beta   90.00
_cell.angle_gamma   90.00
#
_symmetry.space_group_name_H-M   'P 1'
#
loop_
_entity.id
_entity.type
_entity.pdbx_description
1 polymer ?
#
loop_
_entity_poly.entity_id
_entity_poly.type
_entity_poly.pdbx_seq_one_letter_code
_entity_poly.pdbx_strand_id
1 'polypeptide(L)'
;MTLIHLRSLLSLLRLSIFCFGYISPIFAIFGVLLKLLLYPSFEQCRQKNIMEWAFVHKIWDKWISSNVGSGQRLKAAVLLNYDPNGPSRLMSTIAEQEGIKADPTEMCELISFVKRNKLQMESFVIGQNQYLVTSIHESWFCARCMSTSKPSGEGAILMHTGAFLLIGLYDGSIGSASRAMVVLDQFAWHLSRRNH
;
A
#
# COMPACT_ATOMS: atom_id res chain seq x y z
N MET A 1 21.89 -5.56 -25.51
CA MET A 1 22.80 -4.65 -26.25
C MET A 1 21.97 -3.57 -26.95
N THR A 2 21.20 -2.81 -26.16
CA THR A 2 20.07 -1.97 -26.60
C THR A 2 19.97 -0.68 -25.78
N LEU A 3 21.07 -0.28 -25.11
CA LEU A 3 21.13 0.93 -24.28
C LEU A 3 21.91 2.09 -24.95
N ILE A 4 22.59 1.82 -26.07
CA ILE A 4 23.43 2.82 -26.75
C ILE A 4 22.61 3.64 -27.77
N HIS A 5 21.55 3.07 -28.33
CA HIS A 5 20.72 3.78 -29.32
C HIS A 5 19.78 4.84 -28.74
N LEU A 6 19.39 4.72 -27.46
CA LEU A 6 18.45 5.67 -26.83
C LEU A 6 19.12 6.99 -26.42
N ARG A 7 20.43 6.97 -26.14
CA ARG A 7 21.18 8.18 -25.78
C ARG A 7 21.48 9.08 -27.00
N SER A 8 21.64 8.48 -28.19
CA SER A 8 21.88 9.24 -29.43
C SER A 8 20.62 9.97 -29.93
N LEU A 9 19.43 9.40 -29.70
CA LEU A 9 18.16 10.06 -30.06
C LEU A 9 17.82 11.27 -29.17
N LEU A 10 18.15 11.21 -27.87
CA LEU A 10 17.91 12.32 -26.94
C LEU A 10 18.85 13.51 -27.18
N SER A 11 20.08 13.29 -27.66
CA SER A 11 20.98 14.39 -28.03
C SER A 11 20.54 15.12 -29.29
N LEU A 12 19.94 14.41 -30.26
CA LEU A 12 19.39 15.03 -31.47
C LEU A 12 18.11 15.84 -31.18
N LEU A 13 17.29 15.41 -30.21
CA LEU A 13 16.13 16.17 -29.75
C LEU A 13 16.49 17.44 -28.95
N ARG A 14 17.69 17.51 -28.36
CA ARG A 14 18.18 18.74 -27.70
C ARG A 14 18.77 19.76 -28.68
N LEU A 15 19.23 19.35 -29.85
CA LEU A 15 19.77 20.28 -30.85
C LEU A 15 18.69 20.94 -31.72
N SER A 16 17.50 20.33 -31.87
CA SER A 16 16.41 20.93 -32.65
C SER A 16 15.66 22.05 -31.93
N ILE A 17 15.81 22.16 -30.60
CA ILE A 17 15.13 23.20 -29.79
C ILE A 17 15.86 24.55 -29.90
N PHE A 18 17.11 24.60 -30.38
CA PHE A 18 17.90 25.84 -30.39
C PHE A 18 17.88 26.62 -31.71
N CYS A 19 17.22 26.15 -32.77
CA CYS A 19 17.31 26.79 -34.09
C CYS A 19 16.01 27.26 -34.74
N PHE A 20 14.83 27.15 -34.11
CA PHE A 20 13.60 27.66 -34.73
C PHE A 20 12.85 28.63 -33.82
N GLY A 21 13.18 29.91 -33.95
CA GLY A 21 12.39 31.04 -33.48
C GLY A 21 11.12 31.24 -34.31
N TYR A 22 10.22 30.25 -34.32
CA TYR A 22 8.86 30.39 -34.83
C TYR A 22 7.91 29.56 -33.95
N ILE A 23 7.21 30.24 -33.05
CA ILE A 23 6.14 29.66 -32.24
C ILE A 23 4.98 29.32 -33.20
N SER A 24 4.95 28.07 -33.67
CA SER A 24 3.85 27.56 -34.49
C SER A 24 2.59 27.38 -33.64
N PRO A 25 1.40 27.83 -34.11
CA PRO A 25 0.12 27.64 -33.41
C PRO A 25 -0.24 26.16 -33.18
N ILE A 26 0.40 25.24 -33.91
CA ILE A 26 0.27 23.79 -33.76
C ILE A 26 0.71 23.31 -32.37
N PHE A 27 1.74 23.90 -31.76
CA PHE A 27 2.19 23.52 -30.41
C PHE A 27 1.21 23.96 -29.32
N ALA A 28 0.53 25.11 -29.50
CA ALA A 28 -0.51 25.55 -28.59
C ALA A 28 -1.75 24.65 -28.67
N ILE A 29 -2.14 24.24 -29.88
CA ILE A 29 -3.25 23.30 -30.09
C ILE A 29 -2.92 21.92 -29.50
N PHE A 30 -1.69 21.42 -29.67
CA PHE A 30 -1.29 20.13 -29.09
C PHE A 30 -1.28 20.17 -27.55
N GLY A 31 -0.85 21.28 -26.95
CA GLY A 31 -0.90 21.48 -25.49
C GLY A 31 -2.33 21.56 -24.94
N VAL A 32 -3.26 22.16 -25.68
CA VAL A 32 -4.69 22.25 -25.32
C VAL A 32 -5.40 20.91 -25.54
N LEU A 33 -5.09 20.19 -26.62
CA LEU A 33 -5.65 18.86 -26.91
C LEU A 33 -5.15 17.80 -25.91
N LEU A 34 -3.87 17.86 -25.53
CA LEU A 34 -3.31 17.00 -24.48
C LEU A 34 -3.95 17.31 -23.11
N LYS A 35 -4.23 18.59 -22.81
CA LYS A 35 -5.03 18.97 -21.65
C LYS A 35 -6.46 18.41 -21.73
N LEU A 36 -7.18 18.61 -22.84
CA LEU A 36 -8.56 18.15 -22.96
C LEU A 36 -8.72 16.61 -22.94
N LEU A 37 -7.70 15.86 -23.37
CA LEU A 37 -7.73 14.40 -23.37
C LEU A 37 -7.31 13.78 -22.01
N LEU A 38 -6.42 14.41 -21.25
CA LEU A 38 -5.91 13.86 -19.98
C LEU A 38 -6.57 14.45 -18.73
N TYR A 39 -7.08 15.68 -18.78
CA TYR A 39 -7.69 16.34 -17.63
C TYR A 39 -8.96 15.62 -17.11
N PRO A 40 -9.93 15.22 -17.96
CA PRO A 40 -11.12 14.52 -17.44
C PRO A 40 -10.77 13.15 -16.85
N SER A 41 -9.79 12.43 -17.39
CA SER A 41 -9.34 11.15 -16.80
C SER A 41 -8.59 11.35 -15.48
N PHE A 42 -7.83 12.43 -15.32
CA PHE A 42 -7.10 12.73 -14.08
C PHE A 42 -8.03 13.24 -12.97
N GLU A 43 -8.99 14.11 -13.30
CA GLU A 43 -10.05 14.52 -12.36
C GLU A 43 -10.97 13.36 -12.00
N GLN A 44 -11.34 12.51 -12.95
CA GLN A 44 -12.19 11.36 -12.66
C GLN A 44 -11.47 10.28 -11.83
N CYS A 45 -10.18 10.02 -12.07
CA CYS A 45 -9.35 9.21 -11.15
C CYS A 45 -9.23 9.87 -9.77
N ARG A 46 -9.03 11.19 -9.69
CA ARG A 46 -8.94 11.91 -8.42
C ARG A 46 -10.27 11.87 -7.66
N GLN A 47 -11.40 12.04 -8.33
CA GLN A 47 -12.73 12.04 -7.72
C GLN A 47 -13.17 10.64 -7.31
N LYS A 48 -12.86 9.61 -8.13
CA LYS A 48 -13.02 8.20 -7.76
C LYS A 48 -12.21 7.86 -6.52
N ASN A 49 -10.93 8.28 -6.48
CA ASN A 49 -10.09 8.15 -5.30
C ASN A 49 -10.72 8.86 -4.08
N ILE A 50 -11.11 10.14 -4.17
CA ILE A 50 -11.66 10.89 -3.03
C ILE A 50 -12.91 10.22 -2.43
N MET A 51 -13.82 9.72 -3.29
CA MET A 51 -15.06 9.07 -2.84
C MET A 51 -14.80 7.67 -2.25
N GLU A 52 -13.86 6.92 -2.83
CA GLU A 52 -13.38 5.62 -2.31
C GLU A 52 -12.68 5.80 -0.95
N TRP A 53 -11.84 6.83 -0.81
CA TRP A 53 -11.13 7.17 0.43
C TRP A 53 -12.06 7.60 1.55
N ALA A 54 -13.06 8.45 1.28
CA ALA A 54 -14.03 8.86 2.31
C ALA A 54 -14.84 7.67 2.85
N PHE A 55 -15.12 6.68 2.00
CA PHE A 55 -15.78 5.45 2.40
C PHE A 55 -14.85 4.53 3.20
N VAL A 56 -13.61 4.34 2.74
CA VAL A 56 -12.58 3.57 3.45
C VAL A 56 -12.38 4.14 4.85
N HIS A 57 -12.21 5.46 4.97
CA HIS A 57 -12.09 6.16 6.25
C HIS A 57 -13.30 5.89 7.16
N LYS A 58 -14.53 6.00 6.64
CA LYS A 58 -15.76 5.76 7.42
C LYS A 58 -15.88 4.31 7.92
N ILE A 59 -15.54 3.32 7.11
CA ILE A 59 -15.56 1.92 7.55
C ILE A 59 -14.42 1.65 8.51
N TRP A 60 -13.24 2.20 8.23
CA TRP A 60 -12.07 2.12 9.09
C TRP A 60 -12.38 2.63 10.49
N ASP A 61 -12.89 3.85 10.64
CA ASP A 61 -13.23 4.43 11.95
C ASP A 61 -14.26 3.58 12.73
N LYS A 62 -15.28 3.09 12.02
CA LYS A 62 -16.29 2.20 12.60
C LYS A 62 -15.68 0.87 13.05
N TRP A 63 -14.75 0.33 12.28
CA TRP A 63 -14.09 -0.94 12.59
C TRP A 63 -13.08 -0.78 13.73
N ILE A 64 -12.23 0.24 13.69
CA ILE A 64 -11.23 0.57 14.71
C ILE A 64 -11.87 0.74 16.08
N SER A 65 -12.91 1.57 16.17
CA SER A 65 -13.61 1.84 17.44
C SER A 65 -14.14 0.59 18.14
N SER A 66 -14.35 -0.51 17.40
CA SER A 66 -14.85 -1.78 17.95
C SER A 66 -13.77 -2.85 18.12
N ASN A 67 -12.60 -2.71 17.50
CA ASN A 67 -11.65 -3.82 17.33
C ASN A 67 -10.20 -3.51 17.72
N VAL A 68 -9.80 -2.24 17.78
CA VAL A 68 -8.43 -1.81 18.12
C VAL A 68 -8.44 -1.00 19.41
N GLY A 69 -7.60 -1.37 20.37
CA GLY A 69 -7.47 -0.67 21.65
C GLY A 69 -7.09 -1.56 22.83
N SER A 70 -6.93 -0.95 24.00
CA SER A 70 -6.59 -1.66 25.24
C SER A 70 -7.70 -2.66 25.62
N GLY A 71 -7.39 -3.96 25.57
CA GLY A 71 -8.35 -5.05 25.86
C GLY A 71 -9.18 -5.52 24.65
N GLN A 72 -8.95 -4.96 23.46
CA GLN A 72 -9.59 -5.39 22.23
C GLN A 72 -8.82 -6.53 21.54
N ARG A 73 -9.36 -7.02 20.42
CA ARG A 73 -8.79 -8.15 19.67
C ARG A 73 -7.48 -7.80 18.96
N LEU A 74 -7.27 -6.53 18.64
CA LEU A 74 -6.07 -6.00 18.01
C LEU A 74 -5.45 -4.90 18.88
N LYS A 75 -4.12 -4.92 18.96
CA LYS A 75 -3.31 -3.88 19.60
C LYS A 75 -3.20 -2.65 18.70
N ALA A 76 -2.98 -2.88 17.41
CA ALA A 76 -2.79 -1.85 16.41
C ALA A 76 -3.17 -2.39 15.03
N ALA A 77 -3.49 -1.51 14.11
CA ALA A 77 -3.78 -1.86 12.73
C ALA A 77 -3.26 -0.77 11.78
N VAL A 78 -2.86 -1.18 10.57
CA VAL A 78 -2.44 -0.28 9.50
C VAL A 78 -3.10 -0.75 8.20
N LEU A 79 -3.67 0.19 7.47
CA LEU A 79 -4.18 -0.01 6.12
C LEU A 79 -3.25 0.73 5.15
N LEU A 80 -2.82 0.06 4.10
CA LEU A 80 -1.98 0.62 3.06
C LEU A 80 -2.70 0.49 1.71
N ASN A 81 -2.61 1.53 0.87
CA ASN A 81 -2.99 1.39 -0.53
C ASN A 81 -1.96 0.49 -1.22
N TYR A 82 -2.38 -0.66 -1.72
CA TYR A 82 -1.47 -1.59 -2.38
C TYR A 82 -2.07 -2.03 -3.70
N ASP A 83 -1.45 -1.58 -4.80
CA ASP A 83 -1.75 -2.09 -6.13
C ASP A 83 -0.69 -3.16 -6.52
N PRO A 84 -1.09 -4.45 -6.63
CA PRO A 84 -0.19 -5.51 -7.09
C PRO A 84 0.28 -5.30 -8.53
N ASN A 85 -0.55 -4.68 -9.38
CA ASN A 85 -0.29 -4.47 -10.81
C ASN A 85 0.20 -3.05 -11.11
N GLY A 86 0.12 -2.16 -10.14
CA GLY A 86 0.47 -0.75 -10.27
C GLY A 86 1.96 -0.56 -10.55
N PRO A 87 2.34 0.39 -11.44
CA PRO A 87 3.73 0.74 -11.65
C PRO A 87 4.33 1.18 -10.31
N SER A 88 5.56 0.75 -10.00
CA SER A 88 6.28 1.01 -8.73
C SER A 88 6.40 2.49 -8.33
N ARG A 89 5.94 3.40 -9.18
CA ARG A 89 5.90 4.86 -9.03
C ARG A 89 4.65 5.37 -8.30
N LEU A 90 3.57 4.57 -8.25
CA LEU A 90 2.47 4.83 -7.33
C LEU A 90 2.92 4.31 -5.96
N MET A 91 3.52 5.20 -5.17
CA MET A 91 3.91 4.86 -3.81
C MET A 91 2.66 4.42 -3.06
N SER A 92 2.70 3.21 -2.53
CA SER A 92 1.72 2.75 -1.56
C SER A 92 1.72 3.70 -0.38
N THR A 93 0.68 4.53 -0.31
CA THR A 93 0.52 5.49 0.79
C THR A 93 -0.15 4.78 1.96
N ILE A 94 0.27 5.13 3.17
CA ILE A 94 -0.45 4.76 4.38
C ILE A 94 -1.84 5.37 4.28
N ALA A 95 -2.85 4.51 4.15
CA ALA A 95 -4.24 4.92 4.10
C ALA A 95 -4.68 5.38 5.48
N GLU A 96 -4.50 4.50 6.46
CA GLU A 96 -4.97 4.67 7.83
C GLU A 96 -4.04 3.89 8.76
N GLN A 97 -3.84 4.37 9.98
CA GLN A 97 -3.09 3.66 11.00
C GLN A 97 -3.66 3.98 12.38
N GLU A 98 -3.72 2.97 13.26
CA GLU A 98 -4.19 3.12 14.63
C GLU A 98 -3.36 2.27 15.58
N GLY A 99 -3.00 2.83 16.74
CA GLY A 99 -2.24 2.12 17.77
C GLY A 99 -0.75 1.88 17.45
N ILE A 100 -0.30 2.27 16.25
CA ILE A 100 1.11 2.25 15.85
C ILE A 100 1.46 3.46 14.99
N LYS A 101 2.69 3.95 15.16
CA LYS A 101 3.28 4.96 14.28
C LYS A 101 4.17 4.24 13.26
N ALA A 102 3.58 3.83 12.14
CA ALA A 102 4.31 3.16 11.07
C ALA A 102 5.18 4.17 10.32
N ASP A 103 6.45 3.84 10.09
CA ASP A 103 7.32 4.67 9.26
C ASP A 103 7.05 4.38 7.77
N PRO A 104 6.88 5.41 6.91
CA PRO A 104 6.66 5.20 5.49
C PRO A 104 7.76 4.38 4.79
N THR A 105 9.01 4.49 5.25
CA THR A 105 10.17 3.76 4.70
C THR A 105 10.05 2.28 5.02
N GLU A 106 9.75 1.94 6.28
CA GLU A 106 9.51 0.55 6.72
C GLU A 106 8.35 -0.08 5.95
N MET A 107 7.25 0.67 5.76
CA MET A 107 6.10 0.18 4.99
C MET A 107 6.47 -0.06 3.52
N CYS A 108 7.29 0.79 2.91
CA CYS A 108 7.80 0.58 1.55
C CYS A 108 8.66 -0.69 1.43
N GLU A 109 9.51 -0.96 2.43
CA GLU A 109 10.31 -2.18 2.49
C GLU A 109 9.43 -3.42 2.67
N LEU A 110 8.42 -3.34 3.54
CA LEU A 110 7.43 -4.40 3.77
C LEU A 110 6.62 -4.70 2.51
N ILE A 111 6.22 -3.68 1.76
CA ILE A 111 5.52 -3.82 0.48
C ILE A 111 6.42 -4.47 -0.56
N SER A 112 7.69 -4.06 -0.62
CA SER A 112 8.69 -4.68 -1.49
C SER A 112 8.92 -6.14 -1.11
N PHE A 113 8.89 -6.45 0.19
CA PHE A 113 8.99 -7.80 0.74
C PHE A 113 7.80 -8.67 0.32
N VAL A 114 6.57 -8.18 0.47
CA VAL A 114 5.34 -8.85 -0.01
C VAL A 114 5.39 -9.09 -1.52
N LYS A 115 5.81 -8.10 -2.32
CA LYS A 115 5.95 -8.23 -3.78
C LYS A 115 6.97 -9.28 -4.21
N ARG A 116 8.04 -9.48 -3.43
CA ARG A 116 9.09 -10.46 -3.75
C ARG A 116 8.60 -11.91 -3.57
N ASN A 117 7.46 -12.15 -2.94
CA ASN A 117 6.84 -13.46 -2.70
C ASN A 117 7.79 -14.52 -2.09
N LYS A 118 8.86 -14.08 -1.43
CA LYS A 118 9.86 -14.92 -0.74
C LYS A 118 9.68 -14.83 0.77
N LEU A 119 8.46 -15.00 1.24
CA LEU A 119 8.09 -14.72 2.63
C LEU A 119 8.50 -15.85 3.59
N GLN A 120 8.93 -17.01 3.08
CA GLN A 120 9.25 -18.18 3.92
C GLN A 120 10.53 -17.93 4.72
N MET A 121 10.42 -17.96 6.06
CA MET A 121 11.52 -17.78 7.02
C MET A 121 12.24 -16.42 7.00
N GLU A 122 11.78 -15.45 6.22
CA GLU A 122 12.32 -14.10 6.29
C GLU A 122 11.65 -13.30 7.43
N SER A 123 12.40 -12.35 7.98
CA SER A 123 11.92 -11.43 9.00
C SER A 123 11.76 -10.03 8.45
N PHE A 124 10.75 -9.31 8.89
CA PHE A 124 10.55 -7.90 8.59
C PHE A 124 10.43 -7.10 9.88
N VAL A 125 10.60 -5.79 9.80
CA VAL A 125 10.51 -4.88 10.93
C VAL A 125 9.27 -4.01 10.77
N ILE A 126 8.51 -3.86 11.85
CA ILE A 126 7.42 -2.87 11.94
C ILE A 126 7.63 -2.08 13.23
N GLY A 127 7.90 -0.79 13.09
CA GLY A 127 8.34 0.08 14.16
C GLY A 127 9.65 -0.42 14.77
N GLN A 128 9.63 -0.70 16.08
CA GLN A 128 10.82 -1.17 16.80
C GLN A 128 10.90 -2.70 16.92
N ASN A 129 9.90 -3.42 16.39
CA ASN A 129 9.76 -4.85 16.60
C ASN A 129 10.10 -5.62 15.32
N GLN A 130 10.93 -6.67 15.46
CA GLN A 130 11.21 -7.62 14.39
C GLN A 130 10.21 -8.77 14.45
N TYR A 131 9.62 -9.10 13.31
CA TYR A 131 8.64 -10.17 13.15
C TYR A 131 9.18 -11.24 12.20
N LEU A 132 9.08 -12.50 12.62
CA LEU A 132 9.42 -13.67 11.82
C LEU A 132 8.15 -14.28 11.24
N VAL A 133 8.12 -14.48 9.92
CA VAL A 133 6.98 -15.13 9.25
C VAL A 133 6.89 -16.60 9.68
N THR A 134 5.73 -17.01 10.19
CA THR A 134 5.49 -18.38 10.69
C THR A 134 4.57 -19.19 9.80
N SER A 135 3.66 -18.54 9.08
CA SER A 135 2.65 -19.23 8.26
C SER A 135 2.28 -18.34 7.09
N ILE A 136 2.23 -18.91 5.88
CA ILE A 136 1.91 -18.18 4.65
C ILE A 136 0.75 -18.89 3.96
N HIS A 137 -0.25 -18.11 3.60
CA HIS A 137 -1.40 -18.50 2.81
C HIS A 137 -1.49 -17.61 1.57
N GLU A 138 -2.39 -17.95 0.65
CA GLU A 138 -2.50 -17.28 -0.66
C GLU A 138 -2.81 -15.77 -0.56
N SER A 139 -3.63 -15.37 0.41
CA SER A 139 -4.07 -13.98 0.61
C SER A 139 -3.60 -13.35 1.93
N TRP A 140 -2.94 -14.10 2.80
CA TRP A 140 -2.48 -13.59 4.10
C TRP A 140 -1.32 -14.41 4.65
N PHE A 141 -0.58 -13.82 5.58
CA PHE A 141 0.46 -14.52 6.34
C PHE A 141 0.53 -14.02 7.78
N CYS A 142 0.99 -14.90 8.65
CA CYS A 142 1.19 -14.62 10.07
C CYS A 142 2.68 -14.51 10.37
N ALA A 143 3.00 -13.59 11.25
CA ALA A 143 4.34 -13.42 11.78
C ALA A 143 4.33 -13.28 13.30
N ARG A 144 5.38 -13.75 13.96
CA ARG A 144 5.57 -13.67 15.42
C ARG A 144 6.68 -12.70 15.74
N CYS A 145 6.45 -11.85 16.74
CA CYS A 145 7.45 -10.90 17.19
C CYS A 145 8.57 -11.63 17.92
N MET A 146 9.82 -11.40 17.49
CA MET A 146 11.03 -11.93 18.10
C MET A 146 11.58 -10.99 19.17
N SER A 147 11.27 -9.69 19.06
CA SER A 147 11.80 -8.63 19.93
C SER A 147 10.91 -8.32 21.13
N THR A 148 9.82 -9.05 21.35
CA THR A 148 8.84 -8.71 22.40
C THR A 148 9.33 -9.08 23.79
N SER A 149 9.17 -8.16 24.74
CA SER A 149 9.41 -8.40 26.17
C SER A 149 8.19 -9.00 26.87
N LYS A 150 7.04 -9.14 26.18
CA LYS A 150 5.81 -9.65 26.78
C LYS A 150 5.83 -11.17 26.86
N PRO A 151 5.55 -11.77 28.04
CA PRO A 151 5.56 -13.23 28.22
C PRO A 151 4.44 -13.93 27.43
N SER A 152 3.34 -13.22 27.14
CA SER A 152 2.23 -13.72 26.33
C SER A 152 2.55 -13.75 24.82
N GLY A 153 3.65 -13.11 24.41
CA GLY A 153 4.05 -12.96 23.01
C GLY A 153 3.25 -11.91 22.24
N GLU A 154 3.74 -11.54 21.06
CA GLU A 154 3.13 -10.57 20.16
C GLU A 154 3.24 -11.11 18.72
N GLY A 155 2.32 -10.72 17.84
CA GLY A 155 2.35 -11.13 16.46
C GLY A 155 1.69 -10.13 15.52
N ALA A 156 1.93 -10.35 14.24
CA ALA A 156 1.39 -9.57 13.15
C ALA A 156 0.67 -10.50 12.17
N ILE A 157 -0.43 -10.03 11.62
CA ILE A 157 -1.17 -10.68 10.53
C ILE A 157 -1.19 -9.68 9.39
N LEU A 158 -0.75 -10.12 8.22
CA LEU A 158 -0.71 -9.32 7.02
C LEU A 158 -1.65 -9.96 6.01
N MET A 159 -2.60 -9.18 5.52
CA MET A 159 -3.65 -9.63 4.62
C MET A 159 -3.69 -8.73 3.40
N HIS A 160 -3.58 -9.33 2.23
CA HIS A 160 -3.63 -8.63 0.97
C HIS A 160 -5.05 -8.76 0.37
N THR A 161 -5.64 -7.62 0.06
CA THR A 161 -6.85 -7.47 -0.75
C THR A 161 -6.45 -6.87 -2.10
N GLY A 162 -7.27 -7.06 -3.15
CA GLY A 162 -6.89 -6.67 -4.52
C GLY A 162 -6.40 -5.22 -4.72
N ALA A 163 -6.71 -4.30 -3.81
CA ALA A 163 -6.24 -2.91 -3.84
C ALA A 163 -5.66 -2.39 -2.50
N PHE A 164 -5.69 -3.19 -1.43
CA PHE A 164 -5.22 -2.76 -0.10
C PHE A 164 -4.42 -3.84 0.60
N LEU A 165 -3.39 -3.43 1.34
CA LEU A 165 -2.66 -4.29 2.27
C LEU A 165 -3.07 -3.92 3.70
N LEU A 166 -3.68 -4.86 4.40
CA LEU A 166 -4.12 -4.72 5.78
C LEU A 166 -3.13 -5.42 6.71
N ILE A 167 -2.69 -4.71 7.74
CA ILE A 167 -1.75 -5.20 8.74
C ILE A 167 -2.44 -5.08 10.10
N GLY A 168 -2.55 -6.17 10.83
CA GLY A 168 -3.07 -6.19 12.19
C GLY A 168 -2.06 -6.75 13.17
N LEU A 169 -1.77 -5.98 14.22
CA LEU A 169 -0.92 -6.41 15.33
C LEU A 169 -1.77 -6.86 16.49
N TYR A 170 -1.39 -7.96 17.13
CA TYR A 170 -2.11 -8.51 18.28
C TYR A 170 -1.13 -8.91 19.38
N ASP A 171 -1.59 -8.75 20.62
CA ASP A 171 -0.90 -9.27 21.79
C ASP A 171 -1.47 -10.63 22.18
N GLY A 172 -0.58 -11.57 22.50
CA GLY A 172 -0.93 -12.85 23.08
C GLY A 172 -0.52 -14.07 22.28
N SER A 173 -1.09 -15.20 22.68
CA SER A 173 -0.82 -16.51 22.13
C SER A 173 -1.64 -16.79 20.86
N ILE A 174 -1.61 -18.05 20.42
CA ILE A 174 -2.34 -18.52 19.23
C ILE A 174 -3.84 -18.20 19.32
N GLY A 175 -4.45 -18.24 20.51
CA GLY A 175 -5.87 -17.90 20.68
C GLY A 175 -6.20 -16.44 20.37
N SER A 176 -5.32 -15.50 20.74
CA SER A 176 -5.45 -14.09 20.34
C SER A 176 -5.26 -13.93 18.83
N ALA A 177 -4.30 -14.65 18.25
CA ALA A 177 -4.05 -14.64 16.81
C ALA A 177 -5.30 -15.05 16.02
N SER A 178 -5.97 -16.12 16.42
CA SER A 178 -7.20 -16.58 15.75
C SER A 178 -8.32 -15.54 15.83
N ARG A 179 -8.48 -14.87 16.98
CA ARG A 179 -9.48 -13.80 17.13
C ARG A 179 -9.15 -12.56 16.28
N ALA A 180 -7.88 -12.18 16.23
CA ALA A 180 -7.40 -11.09 15.39
C ALA A 180 -7.64 -11.40 13.91
N MET A 181 -7.34 -12.63 13.47
CA MET A 181 -7.54 -13.09 12.10
C MET A 181 -9.00 -12.96 11.66
N VAL A 182 -9.95 -13.46 12.47
CA VAL A 182 -11.38 -13.39 12.14
C VAL A 182 -11.85 -11.95 11.93
N VAL A 183 -11.36 -11.01 12.75
CA VAL A 183 -11.74 -9.59 12.64
C VAL A 183 -11.13 -8.91 11.42
N LEU A 184 -9.87 -9.24 11.10
CA LEU A 184 -9.20 -8.74 9.89
C LEU A 184 -9.84 -9.29 8.62
N ASP A 185 -10.17 -10.58 8.59
CA ASP A 185 -10.83 -11.23 7.46
C ASP A 185 -12.21 -10.63 7.19
N GLN A 186 -13.01 -10.40 8.25
CA GLN A 186 -14.28 -9.69 8.13
C GLN A 186 -14.12 -8.29 7.52
N PHE A 187 -13.11 -7.54 7.96
CA PHE A 187 -12.84 -6.21 7.43
C PHE A 187 -12.38 -6.24 5.97
N ALA A 188 -11.48 -7.14 5.62
CA ALA A 188 -11.02 -7.35 4.25
C ALA A 188 -12.17 -7.74 3.30
N TRP A 189 -13.12 -8.54 3.78
CA TRP A 189 -14.34 -8.86 3.03
C TRP A 189 -15.22 -7.62 2.80
N HIS A 190 -15.31 -6.71 3.77
CA HIS A 190 -16.03 -5.44 3.61
C HIS A 190 -15.37 -4.51 2.59
N LEU A 191 -14.03 -4.46 2.56
CA LEU A 191 -13.26 -3.72 1.56
C LEU A 191 -13.43 -4.33 0.16
N SER A 192 -13.29 -5.64 0.04
CA SER A 192 -13.30 -6.34 -1.26
C SER A 192 -14.65 -6.26 -1.99
N ARG A 193 -15.77 -6.26 -1.26
CA ARG A 193 -17.12 -6.17 -1.86
C ARG A 193 -17.40 -4.88 -2.64
N ARG A 194 -16.59 -3.83 -2.49
CA ARG A 194 -16.82 -2.52 -3.09
C ARG A 194 -15.76 -2.11 -4.11
N ASN A 195 -14.70 -2.90 -4.25
CA ASN A 195 -13.66 -2.73 -5.27
C ASN A 195 -13.95 -3.44 -6.60
N HIS A 196 -15.14 -4.05 -6.74
CA HIS A 196 -15.64 -4.66 -7.98
C HIS A 196 -16.56 -3.73 -8.76
#